data_AF-A0A3N1K561-F1
#
_entry.id   AF-A0A3N1K561-F1
#
_cell.length_a   1.000
_cell.length_b   1.000
_cell.length_c   1.000
_cell.angle_alpha   90.00
_cell.angle_beta   90.00
_cell.angle_gamma   90.00
#
_symmetry.space_group_name_H-M   'P 1'
#
loop_
_entity.id
_entity.type
_entity.pdbx_description
1 polymer ?
#
loop_
_entity_poly.entity_id
_entity_poly.type
_entity_poly.pdbx_seq_one_letter_code
_entity_poly.pdbx_strand_id
1 'polypeptide(L)' 'MLDVALLAAAHEDLAPLIAPPVVIAATFGLFFLFLGFVVWSYRDVANRSPRKASTQAHHAGPIDEFGHPEQH' A
#
# COMPACT_ATOMS: atom_id res chain seq x y z
N MET A 1 43.22 23.88 18.54
CA MET A 1 42.72 22.92 17.54
C MET A 1 41.69 21.94 18.14
N LEU A 2 41.16 22.21 19.33
CA LEU A 2 39.98 21.54 19.92
C LEU A 2 38.74 22.46 19.87
N ASP A 3 38.87 23.57 19.14
CA ASP A 3 38.11 24.78 19.35
C ASP A 3 37.01 24.90 18.29
N VAL A 4 37.30 24.52 17.04
CA VAL A 4 36.36 24.52 15.92
C VAL A 4 35.34 23.38 16.02
N ALA A 5 35.78 22.17 16.41
CA ALA A 5 34.88 21.02 16.58
C ALA A 5 33.88 21.22 17.74
N LEU A 6 34.32 21.86 18.83
CA LEU A 6 33.46 22.19 19.97
C LEU A 6 32.46 23.31 19.63
N LEU A 7 32.89 24.31 18.84
CA LEU A 7 32.00 25.37 18.35
C LEU A 7 30.96 24.83 17.35
N ALA A 8 31.35 23.87 16.50
CA ALA A 8 30.43 23.20 15.58
C ALA A 8 29.38 22.37 16.34
N ALA A 9 29.80 21.58 17.34
CA ALA A 9 28.88 20.80 18.18
C ALA A 9 27.95 21.69 19.04
N ALA A 10 28.41 22.87 19.46
CA ALA A 10 27.59 23.86 20.18
C ALA A 10 26.63 24.65 19.26
N HIS A 11 26.81 24.56 17.94
CA HIS A 11 25.98 25.21 16.92
C HIS A 11 25.17 24.21 16.08
N GLU A 12 25.04 22.96 16.54
CA GLU A 12 24.03 22.01 16.04
C GLU A 12 22.65 22.36 16.61
N ASP A 13 22.24 23.63 16.47
CA ASP A 13 20.84 23.99 16.60
C ASP A 13 20.12 23.26 15.47
N LEU A 14 19.39 22.19 15.84
CA LEU A 14 18.49 21.46 14.95
C LEU A 14 17.75 22.48 14.09
N ALA A 15 17.98 22.43 12.78
CA ALA A 15 17.35 23.37 11.86
C ALA A 15 15.84 23.42 12.17
N PRO A 16 15.26 24.62 12.36
CA PRO A 16 13.89 24.73 12.82
C PRO A 16 12.97 23.97 11.87
N LEU A 17 12.35 22.92 12.40
CA LEU A 17 11.43 22.07 11.65
C LEU A 17 10.17 22.88 11.32
N ILE A 18 9.62 22.68 10.11
CA ILE A 18 8.39 23.37 9.67
C ILE A 18 7.17 23.04 10.55
N ALA A 19 7.20 21.89 11.22
CA ALA A 19 6.17 21.42 12.13
C ALA A 19 6.76 20.39 13.11
N PRO A 20 6.09 20.09 14.24
CA PRO A 20 6.53 19.02 15.14
C PRO A 20 6.71 17.68 14.40
N PRO A 21 7.69 16.83 14.78
CA PRO A 21 7.99 15.58 14.08
C PRO A 21 6.78 14.66 13.88
N VAL A 22 5.89 14.60 14.88
CA VAL A 22 4.66 13.80 14.85
C VAL A 22 3.71 14.28 13.75
N VAL A 23 3.63 15.59 13.50
CA VAL A 23 2.78 16.17 12.46
C VAL A 23 3.30 15.83 11.08
N ILE A 24 4.62 15.89 10.89
CA ILE A 24 5.27 15.52 9.62
C ILE A 24 5.01 14.04 9.33
N ALA A 25 5.27 13.16 10.31
CA ALA A 25 5.05 11.73 10.16
C ALA A 25 3.58 11.39 9.86
N ALA A 26 2.64 12.01 10.59
CA ALA A 26 1.22 11.82 10.37
C ALA A 26 0.77 12.28 8.97
N THR A 27 1.31 13.41 8.49
CA THR A 27 0.97 13.96 7.16
C THR A 27 1.39 13.00 6.05
N PHE A 28 2.65 12.54 6.06
CA PHE A 28 3.12 11.58 5.07
C PHE A 28 2.44 10.21 5.22
N GLY A 29 2.21 9.76 6.45
CA GLY A 29 1.48 8.52 6.72
C GLY A 29 0.07 8.55 6.12
N LEU A 30 -0.69 9.61 6.37
CA LEU A 30 -2.03 9.79 5.80
C LEU A 30 -2.00 9.90 4.27
N PHE A 31 -1.02 10.60 3.72
CA PHE A 31 -0.84 10.71 2.27
C PHE A 31 -0.64 9.32 1.62
N PHE A 32 0.26 8.50 2.17
CA PHE A 32 0.49 7.15 1.65
C PHE A 32 -0.70 6.21 1.88
N LEU A 33 -1.39 6.32 3.03
CA LEU A 33 -2.61 5.56 3.27
C LEU A 33 -3.71 5.92 2.28
N PHE A 34 -3.90 7.21 1.99
CA PHE A 34 -4.84 7.67 0.97
C PHE A 34 -4.47 7.12 -0.41
N LEU A 35 -3.19 7.19 -0.80
CA LEU A 35 -2.74 6.67 -2.08
C LEU A 35 -2.94 5.14 -2.19
N GLY A 36 -2.64 4.40 -1.12
CA GLY A 36 -2.90 2.97 -1.03
C GLY A 36 -4.40 2.64 -1.13
N PHE A 37 -5.25 3.44 -0.48
CA PHE A 37 -6.70 3.30 -0.58
C PHE A 37 -7.21 3.52 -2.01
N VAL A 38 -6.68 4.52 -2.72
CA VAL A 38 -7.03 4.77 -4.13
C VAL A 38 -6.66 3.56 -4.99
N VAL A 39 -5.42 3.08 -4.90
CA VAL A 39 -4.95 1.91 -5.68
C VAL A 39 -5.78 0.66 -5.36
N TRP A 40 -6.08 0.42 -4.08
CA TRP A 40 -6.92 -0.70 -3.66
C TRP A 40 -8.35 -0.58 -4.19
N SER A 41 -8.94 0.62 -4.19
CA SER A 41 -10.28 0.86 -4.72
C SER A 41 -10.37 0.53 -6.21
N TYR A 42 -9.38 0.91 -7.02
CA TYR A 42 -9.31 0.53 -8.44
C TYR A 42 -9.17 -0.99 -8.62
N ARG A 43 -8.31 -1.63 -7.83
CA ARG A 43 -8.16 -3.09 -7.85
C ARG A 43 -9.48 -3.78 -7.50
N ASP A 44 -10.17 -3.32 -6.47
CA ASP A 44 -11.43 -3.88 -6.01
C ASP A 44 -12.51 -3.79 -7.11
N VAL A 45 -12.65 -2.64 -7.76
CA VAL A 45 -13.56 -2.48 -8.91
C VAL A 45 -13.20 -3.45 -10.05
N ALA A 46 -11.92 -3.59 -10.40
CA ALA A 46 -11.48 -4.52 -11.44
C ALA A 46 -11.73 -5.99 -11.05
N ASN A 47 -11.70 -6.31 -9.76
CA ASN A 47 -11.94 -7.65 -9.23
C ASN A 47 -13.43 -8.02 -9.20
N ARG A 48 -14.35 -7.05 -9.35
CA ARG A 48 -15.81 -7.27 -9.37
C ARG A 48 -16.35 -7.66 -10.75
N SER A 49 -15.52 -8.02 -11.73
CA SER A 49 -16.01 -8.44 -13.04
C SER A 49 -16.83 -9.75 -12.91
N PRO A 50 -18.13 -9.75 -13.27
CA PRO A 50 -18.98 -10.94 -13.17
C PRO A 50 -18.47 -12.09 -14.04
N ARG A 51 -17.74 -11.78 -15.13
CA ARG A 51 -17.06 -12.76 -15.98
C ARG A 51 -15.92 -13.49 -15.25
N LYS A 52 -15.23 -12.84 -14.31
CA LYS A 52 -14.18 -13.48 -13.50
C LYS A 52 -14.75 -14.31 -12.35
N ALA A 53 -15.86 -13.85 -11.78
CA ALA A 53 -16.60 -14.59 -10.75
C ALA A 53 -17.20 -15.89 -11.30
N SER A 54 -17.77 -15.89 -12.51
CA SER A 54 -18.29 -17.11 -13.16
C SER A 54 -17.17 -18.09 -13.53
N THR A 55 -16.04 -17.59 -14.06
CA THR A 55 -14.89 -18.45 -14.41
C THR A 55 -14.28 -19.15 -13.19
N GLN A 56 -14.15 -18.49 -12.02
CA GLN A 56 -13.69 -19.18 -10.81
C GLN A 56 -14.65 -20.28 -10.33
N ALA A 57 -15.96 -20.13 -10.54
CA ALA A 57 -16.94 -21.16 -10.19
C ALA A 57 -16.83 -22.42 -11.07
N HIS A 58 -16.37 -22.29 -12.33
CA HIS A 58 -16.20 -23.42 -13.26
C HIS A 58 -14.89 -24.20 -13.09
N HIS A 59 -13.98 -23.78 -12.20
CA HIS A 59 -12.67 -24.43 -12.01
C HIS A 59 -12.58 -25.36 -10.78
N ALA A 60 -13.71 -25.68 -10.14
CA ALA A 60 -13.74 -26.48 -8.91
C ALA A 60 -13.91 -28.01 -9.11
N GLY A 61 -13.95 -28.51 -10.36
CA GLY A 61 -13.98 -29.94 -10.67
C GLY A 61 -13.67 -30.19 -12.15
N PRO A 62 -13.20 -31.41 -12.53
CA PRO A 62 -13.05 -31.74 -13.95
C PRO A 62 -14.42 -31.62 -14.62
N ILE A 63 -14.50 -31.27 -15.90
CA ILE A 63 -15.75 -31.20 -16.66
C ILE A 63 -15.67 -32.18 -17.85
N ASP A 64 -16.71 -32.97 -18.06
CA ASP A 64 -16.85 -33.96 -19.11
C ASP A 64 -17.01 -33.32 -20.51
N GLU A 65 -17.03 -34.15 -21.56
CA GLU A 65 -17.11 -33.73 -22.97
C GLU A 65 -18.39 -32.93 -23.31
N PHE A 66 -19.41 -32.99 -22.45
CA PHE A 66 -20.66 -32.26 -22.59
C PHE A 66 -20.74 -31.02 -21.68
N GLY A 67 -19.66 -30.70 -20.95
CA GLY A 67 -19.55 -29.50 -20.12
C GLY A 67 -20.11 -29.67 -18.71
N HIS A 68 -20.27 -30.89 -18.21
CA HIS A 68 -20.74 -31.21 -16.87
C HIS A 68 -19.57 -31.55 -15.94
N PRO A 69 -19.57 -31.16 -14.65
CA PRO A 69 -18.51 -31.57 -13.75
C PRO A 69 -18.42 -33.11 -13.65
N GLU A 70 -17.26 -33.71 -13.93
CA GLU A 70 -16.96 -35.14 -13.80
C GLU A 70 -17.25 -35.59 -12.37
N GLN A 71 -18.20 -36.50 -12.23
CA GLN A 71 -18.52 -37.19 -10.99
C GLN A 71 -17.83 -38.55 -11.04
N HIS A 72 -16.80 -38.71 -10.22
CA HIS A 72 -16.07 -39.97 -10.04
C HIS A 72 -16.89 -40.98 -9.22
#